data_AF-A0A2V6N6D7-F1
#
_entry.id   AF-A0A2V6N6D7-F1
#
_cell.length_a   1.000
_cell.length_b   1.000
_cell.length_c   1.000
_cell.angle_alpha   90.00
_cell.angle_beta   90.00
_cell.angle_gamma   90.00
#
_symmetry.space_group_name_H-M   'P 1'
#
loop_
_entity.id
_entity.type
_entity.pdbx_description
1 polymer ?
#
loop_
_entity_poly.entity_id
_entity_poly.type
_entity_poly.pdbx_seq_one_letter_code
_entity_poly.pdbx_strand_id
1 'polypeptide(L)' 'QAVSKRQGNIVVIDTQVFQRVRTRVGRTNVDRYEEQENAKLLIPTPFARIILHCAQVGLSKT' A
#
# COMPACT_ATOMS: atom_id res chain seq x y z
N GLN A 1 -4.70 -8.93 1.28
CA GLN A 1 -5.53 -7.98 2.05
C GLN A 1 -4.60 -7.15 2.91
N ALA A 2 -4.70 -5.81 2.89
CA ALA A 2 -3.87 -4.96 3.74
C ALA A 2 -4.34 -5.09 5.20
N VAL A 3 -3.42 -5.40 6.11
CA VAL A 3 -3.71 -5.52 7.54
C VAL A 3 -3.22 -4.26 8.23
N SER A 4 -4.04 -3.66 9.10
CA SER A 4 -3.66 -2.48 9.86
C SER A 4 -3.74 -2.72 11.36
N LYS A 5 -2.82 -2.11 12.11
CA LYS A 5 -2.80 -2.13 13.58
C LYS A 5 -2.38 -0.78 14.13
N ARG A 6 -2.93 -0.39 15.27
CA ARG A 6 -2.52 0.81 16.00
C ARG A 6 -1.40 0.45 16.98
N GLN A 7 -0.32 1.22 16.96
CA GLN A 7 0.79 1.12 17.90
C GLN A 7 1.08 2.51 18.49
N GLY A 8 0.53 2.78 19.66
CA GLY A 8 0.63 4.09 20.30
C GLY A 8 0.01 5.20 19.45
N ASN A 9 0.86 6.15 19.02
CA ASN A 9 0.46 7.29 18.19
C ASN A 9 0.66 7.05 16.68
N ILE A 10 0.93 5.81 16.26
CA ILE A 10 1.15 5.44 14.85
C ILE A 10 0.16 4.33 14.47
N VAL A 11 -0.33 4.37 13.23
CA VAL A 11 -1.03 3.27 12.56
C VAL A 11 -0.01 2.60 11.64
N VAL A 12 0.19 1.29 11.84
CA VAL A 12 1.03 0.45 11.00
C VAL A 12 0.14 -0.29 10.03
N ILE A 13 0.44 -0.21 8.74
CA ILE A 13 -0.23 -0.96 7.68
C ILE A 13 0.78 -1.88 7.03
N ASP A 14 0.57 -3.19 7.16
CA ASP A 14 1.32 -4.20 6.45
C ASP A 14 0.80 -4.23 5.00
N THR A 15 1.67 -3.90 4.04
CA THR A 15 1.36 -3.86 2.62
C THR A 15 2.28 -4.77 1.82
N GLN A 16 1.70 -5.43 0.83
CA GLN A 16 2.46 -6.10 -0.23
C GLN A 16 2.88 -5.03 -1.23
N VAL A 17 4.18 -4.96 -1.54
CA VAL A 17 4.70 -4.08 -2.57
C VAL A 17 5.00 -4.96 -3.77
N PHE A 18 4.68 -4.51 -4.97
CA PHE A 18 5.02 -5.23 -6.19
C PHE A 18 6.06 -4.42 -6.95
N GLN A 19 7.17 -5.06 -7.30
CA GLN A 19 8.19 -4.45 -8.13
C GLN A 19 8.02 -4.93 -9.57
N ARG A 20 8.10 -3.99 -10.51
CA ARG A 20 8.18 -4.35 -11.93
C ARG A 20 9.58 -4.89 -12.23
N VAL A 21 9.62 -6.12 -12.71
CA VAL A 21 10.83 -6.84 -13.09
C VAL A 21 10.74 -7.18 -14.58
N ARG A 22 11.82 -6.87 -15.31
CA ARG A 22 11.89 -7.18 -16.74
C ARG A 22 12.63 -8.51 -16.91
N THR A 23 11.92 -9.52 -17.37
CA THR A 23 12.48 -10.87 -17.56
C THR A 23 12.50 -11.23 -19.04
N ARG A 24 13.56 -11.91 -19.48
CA ARG A 24 13.70 -12.37 -20.86
C ARG A 24 13.13 -13.77 -20.97
N VAL A 25 12.12 -13.95 -21.82
CA VAL A 25 11.54 -15.26 -22.12
C VAL A 25 11.77 -15.53 -23.60
N GLY A 26 12.76 -16.36 -23.92
CA GLY A 26 13.18 -16.59 -25.31
C GLY A 26 13.79 -15.33 -25.95
N ARG A 27 13.20 -14.86 -27.06
CA ARG A 27 13.65 -13.66 -27.79
C ARG A 27 12.96 -12.35 -27.36
N THR A 28 11.97 -12.41 -26.47
CA THR A 28 11.19 -11.24 -26.05
C THR A 28 11.44 -10.89 -24.58
N ASN A 29 11.38 -9.60 -24.29
CA ASN A 29 11.38 -9.09 -22.91
C ASN A 29 9.94 -8.94 -22.45
N VAL A 30 9.61 -9.53 -21.31
CA VAL A 30 8.30 -9.46 -20.68
C VAL A 30 8.43 -8.71 -19.36
N ASP A 31 7.58 -7.72 -19.16
CA ASP A 31 7.45 -7.08 -17.85
C ASP A 31 6.55 -7.93 -16.97
N ARG A 32 7.06 -8.29 -15.79
CA ARG A 32 6.31 -8.99 -14.75
C ARG A 32 6.30 -8.13 -13.50
N TYR A 33 5.29 -8.29 -12.67
CA TYR A 33 5.26 -7.70 -11.34
C TYR A 33 5.50 -8.83 -10.36
N GLU A 34 6.61 -8.75 -9.64
CA GLU A 34 6.97 -9.72 -8.60
C GLU A 34 6.70 -9.09 -7.24
N GLU A 35 6.18 -9.90 -6.31
CA GLU A 35 5.95 -9.46 -4.94
C GLU A 35 7.29 -9.20 -4.27
N GLN A 36 7.47 -7.95 -3.83
CA GLN A 36 8.59 -7.50 -3.03
C GLN A 36 8.23 -7.68 -1.54
N GLU A 37 9.27 -7.75 -0.70
CA GLU A 37 9.11 -7.96 0.75
C GLU A 37 8.07 -7.02 1.36
N ASN A 38 7.26 -7.54 2.29
CA ASN A 38 6.16 -6.79 2.93
C ASN A 38 6.68 -5.47 3.50
N ALA A 39 6.21 -4.35 2.95
CA ALA A 39 6.54 -3.04 3.47
C ALA A 39 5.56 -2.64 4.57
N LYS A 40 6.06 -1.95 5.58
CA LYS A 40 5.24 -1.39 6.67
C LYS A 40 5.09 0.10 6.44
N LEU A 41 3.87 0.52 6.15
CA LEU A 41 3.51 1.94 6.13
C LEU A 41 3.26 2.38 7.57
N LEU A 42 3.98 3.41 8.00
CA LEU A 42 3.86 4.00 9.32
C LEU A 42 3.19 5.36 9.19
N ILE A 43 1.94 5.48 9.66
CA ILE A 43 1.15 6.70 9.53
C ILE A 43 0.91 7.26 10.93
N PRO A 44 1.39 8.47 11.27
CA PRO A 44 1.03 9.09 12.53
C PRO A 44 -0.49 9.28 12.62
N THR A 45 -1.05 9.03 13.80
CA THR A 45 -2.50 9.04 14.04
C THR A 45 -3.21 10.31 13.58
N PRO A 46 -2.63 11.52 13.75
CA PRO A 46 -3.24 12.74 13.21
C PRO A 46 -3.46 12.69 11.69
N PHE A 47 -2.48 12.18 10.93
CA PHE A 47 -2.60 12.03 9.48
C PHE A 47 -3.60 10.95 9.09
N ALA A 48 -3.63 9.83 9.80
CA ALA A 48 -4.61 8.77 9.55
C ALA A 48 -6.06 9.30 9.66
N ARG A 49 -6.33 10.21 10.61
CA ARG A 49 -7.64 10.87 10.74
C ARG A 49 -7.99 11.76 9.55
N ILE A 50 -7.02 12.51 9.04
CA ILE A 50 -7.21 13.37 7.86
C ILE A 50 -7.54 12.49 6.64
N ILE A 51 -6.77 11.43 6.42
CA ILE A 51 -6.99 10.49 5.31
C ILE A 51 -8.39 9.89 5.39
N LEU A 52 -8.80 9.41 6.57
CA LEU A 52 -10.13 8.85 6.78
C LEU A 52 -11.23 9.88 6.50
N HIS A 53 -11.08 11.11 6.99
CA HIS A 53 -12.04 12.19 6.75
C HIS A 53 -12.21 12.46 5.25
N CYS A 54 -11.10 12.63 4.52
CA CYS A 54 -11.13 12.85 3.07
C CYS A 54 -11.79 11.69 2.32
N ALA A 55 -11.48 10.44 2.70
CA ALA A 55 -12.08 9.26 2.11
C ALA A 55 -13.60 9.22 2.33
N GLN A 56 -14.04 9.46 3.57
CA GLN A 56 -15.46 9.51 3.91
C GLN A 56 -16.19 10.60 3.11
N VAL A 57 -15.63 11.82 3.04
CA VAL A 57 -16.22 12.91 2.25
C VAL A 57 -16.31 12.55 0.78
N GLY A 58 -15.29 11.89 0.21
CA GLY A 58 -15.31 11.42 -1.17
C GLY A 58 -16.39 10.37 -1.42
N LEU A 59 -16.51 9.40 -0.51
CA LEU A 59 -17.47 8.30 -0.61
C LEU A 59 -18.92 8.73 -0.32
N SER A 60 -19.15 9.76 0.48
CA SER A 60 -20.50 10.27 0.77
C SER A 60 -21.06 11.15 -0.36
N LYS A 61 -20.24 11.53 -1.34
CA LYS A 61 -20.67 12.31 -2.51
C LYS A 61 -21.07 11.45 -3.71
N THR A 62 -20.88 10.14 -3.61
CA THR A 62 -21.38 9.10 -4.53
C THR A 62 -22.63 8.46 -3.98
#